data_AF-A0A920S010-F1
#
_entry.id   AF-A0A920S010-F1
#
_cell.length_a   1.000
_cell.length_b   1.000
_cell.length_c   1.000
_cell.angle_alpha   90.00
_cell.angle_beta   90.00
_cell.angle_gamma   90.00
#
_symmetry.space_group_name_H-M   'P 1'
#
loop_
_entity.id
_entity.type
_entity.pdbx_description
1 polymer ?
#
loop_
_entity_poly.entity_id
_entity_poly.type
_entity_poly.pdbx_seq_one_letter_code
_entity_poly.pdbx_strand_id
1 'polypeptide(L)' 'MIANATSRIKMGTGVTHPVTREAAVTASAMASLQEESDGRAICGIGRGDSSAAHIGNDRQPLKN' A
#
# COMPACT_ATOMS: atom_id res chain seq x y z
N MET A 1 15.70 -1.86 -6.84
CA MET A 1 14.57 -2.09 -5.90
C MET A 1 15.11 -2.27 -4.49
N ILE A 2 14.45 -1.74 -3.46
CA ILE A 2 14.86 -1.95 -2.04
C ILE A 2 14.87 -3.45 -1.69
N ALA A 3 13.98 -4.23 -2.31
CA ALA A 3 13.93 -5.68 -2.18
C ALA A 3 15.27 -6.36 -2.52
N ASN A 4 16.00 -5.87 -3.54
CA ASN A 4 17.26 -6.46 -4.01
C ASN A 4 18.48 -5.91 -3.29
N ALA A 5 18.35 -4.71 -2.74
CA ALA A 5 19.41 -4.07 -1.96
C ALA A 5 19.46 -4.59 -0.52
N THR A 6 18.51 -5.42 -0.09
CA THR A 6 18.37 -5.86 1.30
C THR A 6 17.97 -7.34 1.37
N SER A 7 18.39 -8.05 2.42
CA SER A 7 18.11 -9.49 2.58
C SER A 7 17.35 -9.85 3.86
N ARG A 8 17.12 -8.90 4.78
CA ARG A 8 16.48 -9.18 6.08
C ARG A 8 15.37 -8.22 6.47
N ILE A 9 15.49 -6.95 6.11
CA ILE A 9 14.51 -5.95 6.54
C ILE A 9 13.16 -6.21 5.86
N LYS A 10 12.08 -6.07 6.61
CA LYS A 10 10.72 -6.04 6.04
C LYS A 10 10.47 -4.68 5.41
N MET A 11 9.68 -4.65 4.35
CA MET A 11 9.43 -3.43 3.58
C MET A 11 8.00 -3.41 3.05
N GLY A 12 7.49 -2.23 2.74
CA GLY A 12 6.09 -2.12 2.40
C GLY A 12 5.59 -0.70 2.28
N THR A 13 4.28 -0.57 2.12
CA THR A 13 3.60 0.72 2.07
C THR A 13 3.47 1.32 3.47
N GLY A 14 3.62 2.63 3.58
CA GLY A 14 3.38 3.39 4.81
C GLY A 14 2.50 4.61 4.56
N VAL A 15 1.26 4.50 4.07
CA VAL A 15 0.39 3.33 3.81
C VAL A 15 -0.22 3.49 2.41
N THR A 16 -0.82 2.45 1.83
CA THR A 16 -1.69 2.58 0.65
C THR A 16 -3.14 2.84 1.07
N HIS A 17 -4.00 3.19 0.12
CA HIS A 17 -5.41 3.51 0.39
C HIS A 17 -6.36 3.03 -0.73
N PRO A 18 -7.44 2.29 -0.39
CA PRO A 18 -8.34 1.66 -1.37
C PRO A 18 -9.20 2.61 -2.21
N VAL A 19 -9.42 3.87 -1.83
CA VAL A 19 -10.22 4.78 -2.71
C VAL A 19 -9.41 5.20 -3.93
N THR A 20 -8.09 5.31 -3.78
CA THR A 20 -7.23 5.88 -4.82
C THR A 20 -6.78 4.86 -5.87
N ARG A 21 -7.00 3.56 -5.63
CA ARG A 21 -6.58 2.45 -6.50
C ARG A 21 -7.57 1.30 -6.35
N GLU A 22 -7.85 0.64 -7.45
CA GLU A 22 -8.58 -0.63 -7.42
C GLU A 22 -7.86 -1.67 -6.54
N ALA A 23 -8.64 -2.46 -5.80
CA ALA A 23 -8.10 -3.43 -4.85
C ALA A 23 -7.19 -4.46 -5.54
N ALA A 24 -7.59 -4.90 -6.74
CA ALA A 24 -6.81 -5.84 -7.55
C ALA A 24 -5.43 -5.28 -7.92
N VAL A 25 -5.32 -3.99 -8.23
CA VAL A 25 -4.03 -3.36 -8.58
C VAL A 25 -3.09 -3.36 -7.39
N THR A 26 -3.60 -3.02 -6.20
CA THR A 26 -2.81 -3.07 -4.97
C THR A 26 -2.37 -4.50 -4.66
N ALA A 27 -3.26 -5.48 -4.83
CA ALA A 27 -2.94 -6.89 -4.62
C ALA A 27 -1.85 -7.37 -5.58
N SER A 28 -1.96 -7.09 -6.88
CA SER A 28 -0.95 -7.46 -7.88
C SER A 28 0.41 -6.84 -7.58
N ALA A 29 0.46 -5.55 -7.26
CA ALA A 29 1.71 -4.88 -6.91
C ALA A 29 2.38 -5.50 -5.66
N MET A 30 1.58 -5.82 -4.64
CA MET A 30 2.09 -6.45 -3.42
C MET A 30 2.52 -7.90 -3.64
N ALA A 31 1.84 -8.65 -4.51
CA ALA A 31 2.23 -10.01 -4.86
C ALA A 31 3.60 -10.05 -5.54
N SER A 32 3.82 -9.18 -6.54
CA SER A 32 5.13 -9.07 -7.18
C SER A 32 6.24 -8.67 -6.21
N LEU A 33 5.94 -7.74 -5.27
CA LEU A 33 6.92 -7.36 -4.25
C LEU A 33 7.19 -8.49 -3.25
N GLN A 34 6.18 -9.30 -2.93
CA GLN A 34 6.33 -10.44 -2.04
C GLN A 34 7.24 -11.51 -2.63
N GLU A 35 7.11 -11.78 -3.93
CA GLU A 35 7.98 -12.68 -4.67
C GLU A 35 9.42 -12.13 -4.73
N GLU A 36 9.59 -10.87 -5.15
CA GLU A 36 10.92 -10.25 -5.29
C GLU A 36 11.66 -10.12 -3.95
N SER A 37 10.92 -9.91 -2.86
CA SER A 37 11.49 -9.72 -1.54
C SER A 37 11.67 -11.01 -0.74
N ASP A 38 11.39 -12.19 -1.32
CA ASP A 38 11.39 -13.47 -0.63
C ASP A 38 10.56 -13.44 0.67
N GLY A 39 9.32 -12.98 0.54
CA GLY A 39 8.35 -13.00 1.63
C GLY A 39 8.38 -11.82 2.60
N ARG A 40 9.22 -10.80 2.36
CA ARG A 40 9.44 -9.68 3.28
C ARG A 40 8.53 -8.47 3.07
N ALA A 41 7.59 -8.54 2.12
CA ALA A 41 6.69 -7.44 1.83
C ALA A 41 5.56 -7.34 2.88
N ILE A 42 5.16 -6.12 3.22
CA ILE A 42 4.04 -5.81 4.10
C ILE A 42 3.13 -4.80 3.41
N CYS A 43 1.82 -5.05 3.40
CA CYS A 43 0.84 -4.09 2.88
C CYS A 43 0.21 -3.31 4.05
N GLY A 44 0.73 -2.12 4.32
CA GLY A 44 0.08 -1.17 5.23
C GLY A 44 -1.06 -0.46 4.51
N ILE A 45 -2.28 -0.53 5.03
CA ILE A 45 -3.48 0.14 4.49
C ILE A 45 -3.98 1.19 5.48
N GLY A 46 -4.26 2.40 5.00
CA GLY A 46 -4.88 3.46 5.79
C GLY A 46 -6.14 4.03 5.16
N ARG A 47 -6.85 4.84 5.93
CA ARG A 47 -8.12 5.48 5.54
C ARG A 47 -7.96 6.63 4.54
N GLY A 48 -6.76 7.19 4.38
CA GLY A 48 -6.44 8.11 3.27
C GLY A 48 -7.14 9.48 3.32
N ASP A 49 -6.97 10.24 4.40
CA ASP A 49 -7.54 11.60 4.52
C ASP A 49 -7.01 12.58 3.48
N SER A 50 -5.69 12.65 3.33
CA SER A 50 -5.05 13.67 2.52
C SER A 50 -5.19 13.38 1.03
N SER A 51 -4.93 12.14 0.60
CA SER A 51 -4.95 11.78 -0.81
C SER A 51 -6.35 11.85 -1.43
N ALA A 52 -7.39 11.41 -0.71
CA ALA A 52 -8.78 11.50 -1.18
C ALA A 52 -9.20 12.95 -1.43
N ALA A 53 -8.88 13.86 -0.49
CA ALA A 53 -9.21 15.27 -0.60
C ALA A 53 -8.56 15.96 -1.82
N HIS A 54 -7.36 15.54 -2.23
CA HIS A 54 -6.66 16.13 -3.39
C HIS A 54 -7.16 15.61 -4.74
N ILE A 55 -7.88 14.48 -4.77
CA ILE A 55 -8.46 13.92 -6.00
C ILE A 55 -9.96 14.20 -6.13
N GLY A 56 -10.48 15.14 -5.34
CA GLY A 56 -11.89 15.54 -5.36
C GLY A 56 -12.84 14.54 -4.72
N ASN A 57 -12.33 13.55 -3.98
CA ASN A 57 -13.16 12.62 -3.23
C ASN A 57 -13.29 13.06 -1.78
N ASP A 58 -14.45 12.81 -1.18
CA ASP A 58 -14.64 13.07 0.24
C ASP A 58 -13.67 12.24 1.09
N ARG A 59 -13.25 12.83 2.22
CA ARG A 59 -12.49 12.10 3.23
C ARG A 59 -13.36 10.94 3.73
N GLN A 60 -12.81 9.73 3.77
CA GLN A 60 -13.58 8.60 4.29
C GLN A 60 -14.02 8.89 5.73
N PRO A 61 -15.29 8.74 6.10
CA PRO A 61 -15.73 9.04 7.47
C PRO A 61 -15.02 8.13 8.47
N LEU A 62 -14.69 8.68 9.65
CA LEU A 62 -14.30 7.86 10.80
C LEU A 62 -15.52 7.03 11.21
N LYS A 63 -15.36 5.70 11.25
CA LYS A 63 -16.38 4.84 11.86
C LYS A 63 -16.20 4.93 13.38
N ASN A 64 -17.20 5.48 14.05
CA ASN A 64 -17.32 5.50 15.51
C ASN A 64 -17.87 4.17 16.01
#